data_AF-A0A654TEL0-F1
#
_entry.id   AF-A0A654TEL0-F1
#
_cell.length_a   1.000
_cell.length_b   1.000
_cell.length_c   1.000
_cell.angle_alpha   90.00
_cell.angle_beta   90.00
_cell.angle_gamma   90.00
#
_symmetry.space_group_name_H-M   'P 1'
#
loop_
_entity.id
_entity.type
_entity.pdbx_description
1 polymer ?
#
loop_
_entity_poly.entity_id
_entity_poly.type
_entity_poly.pdbx_seq_one_letter_code
_entity_poly.pdbx_strand_id
1 'polypeptide(L)'
;MSLAVAERIAPEVDEPLGAVARRLPLDCVIGAPVLFGRANVVFTRLVVPTSELLALHAEVHRLCGPHLAPAPMANSLPGQWTAHVTLARRVGGHQLGRALRIAGRPSRIDGRFAGLRRWDGNTRAEYLLG
;
A
#
# COMPACT_ATOMS: atom_id res chain seq x y z
N MET A 1 0.48 -2.49 2.69
CA MET A 1 0.32 -1.61 1.51
C MET A 1 -0.14 -0.25 2.02
N SER A 2 0.43 0.85 1.53
CA SER A 2 0.05 2.19 1.98
C SER A 2 -0.93 2.83 1.00
N LEU A 3 -2.00 3.45 1.52
CA LEU A 3 -3.07 4.11 0.74
C LEU A 3 -2.86 5.63 0.67
N ALA A 4 -2.34 6.24 1.74
CA ALA A 4 -1.89 7.63 1.77
C ALA A 4 -0.58 7.68 2.54
N VAL A 5 0.35 8.53 2.11
CA VAL A 5 1.65 8.69 2.77
C VAL A 5 2.02 10.17 2.80
N ALA A 6 2.36 10.68 3.98
CA ALA A 6 2.98 11.98 4.19
C ALA A 6 3.98 11.85 5.35
N GLU A 7 4.78 12.88 5.62
CA GLU A 7 5.69 12.87 6.77
C GLU A 7 4.92 12.82 8.09
N ARG A 8 3.79 13.52 8.15
CA ARG A 8 2.88 13.53 9.29
C ARG A 8 1.44 13.35 8.82
N ILE A 9 0.70 12.52 9.55
CA ILE A 9 -0.74 12.33 9.40
C ILE A 9 -1.36 12.61 10.76
N ALA A 10 -2.16 13.67 10.85
CA ALA A 10 -2.78 14.10 12.09
C ALA A 10 -3.84 13.06 12.57
N PRO A 11 -3.91 12.74 13.88
CA PRO A 11 -4.74 11.65 14.41
C PRO A 11 -6.25 11.86 14.23
N GLU A 12 -6.70 13.09 13.99
CA GLU A 12 -8.10 13.46 13.75
C GLU A 12 -8.67 12.78 12.49
N VAL A 13 -7.82 12.20 11.63
CA VAL A 13 -8.24 11.41 10.47
C VAL A 13 -8.81 10.03 10.86
N ASP A 14 -8.58 9.55 12.08
CA ASP A 14 -8.95 8.18 12.48
C ASP A 14 -10.46 7.97 12.49
N GLU A 15 -11.21 8.93 13.03
CA GLU A 15 -12.68 8.89 13.07
C GLU A 15 -13.30 8.80 11.66
N PRO A 16 -12.98 9.70 10.69
CA PRO A 16 -13.52 9.58 9.34
C PRO A 16 -13.05 8.30 8.63
N LEU A 17 -11.82 7.82 8.87
CA LEU A 17 -11.34 6.57 8.29
C LEU A 17 -12.02 5.33 8.88
N GLY A 18 -12.57 5.41 10.10
CA GLY A 18 -13.37 4.33 10.68
C GLY A 18 -14.59 3.97 9.82
N ALA A 19 -15.16 4.93 9.09
CA ALA A 19 -16.23 4.65 8.13
C ALA A 19 -15.74 3.86 6.91
N VAL A 20 -14.51 4.11 6.47
CA VAL A 20 -13.88 3.34 5.38
C VAL A 20 -13.52 1.94 5.85
N ALA A 21 -13.02 1.79 7.08
CA ALA A 21 -12.64 0.50 7.65
C ALA A 21 -13.83 -0.49 7.70
N ARG A 22 -15.06 -0.01 7.92
CA ARG A 22 -16.29 -0.85 7.86
C ARG A 22 -16.58 -1.49 6.50
N ARG A 23 -15.91 -1.06 5.43
CA ARG A 23 -16.00 -1.69 4.10
C ARG A 23 -15.13 -2.94 3.97
N LEU A 24 -14.33 -3.26 4.99
CA LEU A 24 -13.46 -4.42 5.05
C LEU A 24 -14.16 -5.58 5.78
N PRO A 25 -13.83 -6.85 5.45
CA PRO A 25 -12.76 -7.27 4.55
C PRO A 25 -13.09 -7.07 3.06
N LEU A 26 -12.09 -6.65 2.29
CA LEU A 26 -12.17 -6.56 0.82
C LEU A 26 -11.32 -7.65 0.19
N ASP A 27 -11.91 -8.49 -0.67
CA ASP A 27 -11.18 -9.51 -1.44
C ASP A 27 -10.12 -8.87 -2.34
N CYS A 28 -8.96 -9.51 -2.44
CA CYS A 28 -7.86 -9.03 -3.26
C CYS A 28 -7.08 -10.18 -3.89
N VAL A 29 -6.36 -9.83 -4.96
CA VAL A 29 -5.47 -10.75 -5.67
C VAL A 29 -4.07 -10.16 -5.70
N ILE A 30 -3.09 -10.91 -5.19
CA ILE A 30 -1.67 -10.59 -5.34
C ILE A 30 -1.18 -11.30 -6.62
N GLY A 31 -0.88 -10.50 -7.63
CA GLY A 31 -0.54 -10.91 -8.99
C GLY A 31 0.97 -10.94 -9.25
N ALA A 32 1.37 -10.55 -10.46
CA ALA A 32 2.74 -10.70 -10.93
C ALA A 32 3.79 -9.90 -10.11
N PRO A 33 5.06 -10.35 -10.12
CA PRO A 33 6.18 -9.56 -9.62
C PRO A 33 6.33 -8.21 -10.34
N VAL A 34 6.68 -7.17 -9.59
CA VAL A 34 6.96 -5.81 -10.08
C VAL A 34 8.27 -5.33 -9.45
N LEU A 35 9.07 -4.59 -10.22
CA LEU A 35 10.34 -4.03 -9.76
C LEU A 35 10.27 -2.50 -9.81
N PHE A 36 10.66 -1.83 -8.73
CA PHE A 36 10.82 -0.37 -8.72
C PHE A 36 12.30 0.02 -8.59
N GLY A 37 12.73 1.00 -9.36
CA GLY A 37 14.13 1.48 -9.38
C GLY A 37 14.91 0.93 -10.57
N ARG A 38 16.24 1.08 -10.53
CA ARG A 38 17.14 0.73 -11.65
C ARG A 38 18.21 -0.30 -11.27
N ALA A 39 19.09 0.02 -10.31
CA ALA A 39 20.23 -0.83 -9.95
C ALA A 39 19.94 -1.72 -8.71
N ASN A 40 19.56 -1.10 -7.59
CA ASN A 40 19.13 -1.76 -6.37
C ASN A 40 17.62 -1.62 -6.25
N VAL A 41 16.89 -2.59 -6.81
CA VAL A 41 15.44 -2.47 -6.98
C VAL A 41 14.70 -2.83 -5.71
N VAL A 42 13.50 -2.28 -5.57
CA VAL A 42 12.48 -2.79 -4.64
C VAL A 42 11.72 -3.89 -5.37
N PHE A 43 11.80 -5.11 -4.85
CA PHE A 43 11.08 -6.25 -5.39
C PHE A 43 9.72 -6.32 -4.71
N THR A 44 8.66 -6.25 -5.50
CA THR A 44 7.27 -6.24 -5.03
C THR A 44 6.44 -7.26 -5.80
N ARG A 45 5.21 -7.51 -5.33
CA ARG A 45 4.15 -8.09 -6.13
C ARG A 45 3.02 -7.08 -6.30
N LEU A 46 2.46 -7.04 -7.50
CA LEU A 46 1.28 -6.25 -7.81
C LEU A 46 0.09 -6.76 -6.97
N VAL A 47 -0.72 -5.84 -6.47
CA VAL A 47 -2.10 -6.12 -6.08
C VAL A 47 -2.98 -5.70 -7.25
N VAL A 48 -3.86 -6.60 -7.73
CA VAL A 48 -4.76 -6.29 -8.85
C VAL A 48 -5.64 -5.09 -8.48
N PRO A 49 -5.60 -3.98 -9.25
CA PRO A 49 -6.30 -2.75 -8.91
C PRO A 49 -7.78 -2.84 -9.34
N THR A 50 -8.61 -3.54 -8.56
CA THR A 50 -10.05 -3.61 -8.81
C THR A 50 -10.71 -2.24 -8.62
N SER A 51 -11.90 -2.06 -9.20
CA SER A 51 -12.72 -0.85 -9.01
C SER A 51 -12.95 -0.53 -7.54
N GLU A 52 -13.24 -1.54 -6.73
CA GLU A 52 -13.51 -1.40 -5.29
C GLU A 52 -12.26 -0.93 -4.54
N LEU A 53 -11.08 -1.48 -4.88
CA LEU A 53 -9.82 -1.10 -4.27
C LEU A 53 -9.44 0.33 -4.63
N LEU A 54 -9.57 0.71 -5.91
CA LEU A 54 -9.29 2.06 -6.37
C LEU A 54 -10.25 3.08 -5.76
N ALA A 55 -11.53 2.75 -5.63
CA ALA A 55 -12.52 3.60 -4.95
C ALA A 55 -12.23 3.74 -3.45
N LEU A 56 -11.80 2.65 -2.78
CA LEU A 56 -11.36 2.71 -1.39
C LEU A 56 -10.12 3.60 -1.24
N HIS A 57 -9.13 3.44 -2.10
CA HIS A 57 -7.91 4.26 -2.12
C HIS A 57 -8.21 5.75 -2.31
N ALA A 58 -9.03 6.09 -3.31
CA ALA A 58 -9.43 7.48 -3.56
C ALA A 58 -10.15 8.10 -2.37
N GLU A 59 -11.04 7.35 -1.71
CA GLU A 59 -11.76 7.83 -0.54
C GLU A 59 -10.84 8.05 0.67
N VAL A 60 -9.92 7.11 0.95
CA VAL A 60 -8.89 7.31 1.98
C VAL A 60 -8.07 8.56 1.68
N HIS A 61 -7.66 8.76 0.43
CA HIS A 61 -6.86 9.92 0.06
C HIS A 61 -7.63 11.24 0.20
N ARG A 62 -8.93 11.25 -0.12
CA ARG A 62 -9.82 12.40 0.07
C ARG A 62 -9.97 12.76 1.55
N LEU A 63 -10.22 11.77 2.40
CA LEU A 63 -10.37 11.96 3.85
C LEU A 63 -9.06 12.37 4.51
N CYS A 64 -7.93 11.80 4.08
CA CYS A 64 -6.63 12.16 4.60
C CYS A 64 -6.20 13.58 4.25
N GLY A 65 -6.57 14.10 3.07
CA GLY A 65 -6.06 15.36 2.51
C GLY A 65 -5.87 16.52 3.52
N PRO A 66 -6.90 16.91 4.29
CA PRO A 66 -6.79 17.98 5.29
C PRO A 66 -5.84 17.69 6.47
N HIS A 67 -5.47 16.43 6.69
CA HIS A 67 -4.68 15.94 7.83
C HIS A 67 -3.22 15.59 7.46
N LEU A 68 -2.84 15.75 6.19
CA LEU A 68 -1.49 15.46 5.72
C LEU A 68 -0.59 16.69 5.80
N ALA A 69 0.61 16.52 6.35
CA ALA A 69 1.64 17.54 6.35
C ALA A 69 3.03 16.92 6.10
N PRO A 70 3.80 17.38 5.10
CA PRO A 70 3.38 18.22 3.97
C PRO A 70 2.42 17.44 3.04
N ALA A 71 2.23 17.92 1.80
CA ALA A 71 1.41 17.22 0.81
C ALA A 71 1.80 15.73 0.65
N PRO A 72 0.85 14.85 0.27
CA PRO A 72 1.10 13.43 0.12
C PRO A 72 2.21 13.12 -0.88
N MET A 73 2.90 12.00 -0.66
CA MET A 73 3.89 11.49 -1.62
C MET A 73 3.22 11.21 -2.96
N ALA A 74 3.82 11.72 -4.05
CA ALA A 74 3.23 11.67 -5.40
C ALA A 74 2.84 10.26 -5.87
N ASN A 75 3.62 9.24 -5.48
CA ASN A 75 3.35 7.83 -5.81
C ASN A 75 2.26 7.17 -4.95
N SER A 76 1.62 7.93 -4.06
CA SER A 76 0.43 7.52 -3.30
C SER A 76 -0.84 8.23 -3.74
N LEU A 77 -0.75 9.20 -4.67
CA LEU A 77 -1.91 9.92 -5.21
C LEU A 77 -2.80 8.99 -6.05
N PRO A 78 -4.13 9.19 -6.06
CA PRO A 78 -5.03 8.53 -7.00
C PRO A 78 -4.57 8.71 -8.45
N GLY A 79 -4.63 7.64 -9.23
CA GLY A 79 -4.12 7.60 -10.62
C GLY A 79 -2.59 7.45 -10.75
N GLN A 80 -1.81 7.70 -9.70
CA GLN A 80 -0.35 7.57 -9.67
C GLN A 80 0.15 6.44 -8.74
N TRP A 81 -0.78 5.70 -8.14
CA TRP A 81 -0.51 4.66 -7.17
C TRP A 81 -0.46 3.27 -7.82
N THR A 82 0.68 2.60 -7.67
CA THR A 82 0.80 1.17 -8.01
C THR A 82 0.47 0.35 -6.76
N ALA A 83 -0.71 -0.25 -6.67
CA ALA A 83 -1.06 -1.13 -5.55
C ALA A 83 -0.10 -2.33 -5.49
N HIS A 84 0.64 -2.49 -4.39
CA HIS A 84 1.69 -3.50 -4.29
C HIS A 84 1.99 -3.95 -2.86
N VAL A 85 2.60 -5.14 -2.77
CA VAL A 85 3.21 -5.69 -1.57
C VAL A 85 4.72 -5.74 -1.77
N THR A 86 5.47 -5.03 -0.93
CA THR A 86 6.94 -5.12 -0.96
C THR A 86 7.40 -6.45 -0.36
N LEU A 87 8.25 -7.17 -1.08
CA LEU A 87 8.86 -8.42 -0.61
C LEU A 87 10.29 -8.19 -0.12
N ALA A 88 11.07 -7.39 -0.84
CA ALA A 88 12.44 -7.07 -0.49
C ALA A 88 12.84 -5.69 -1.02
N ARG A 89 13.76 -5.02 -0.32
CA ARG A 89 14.33 -3.73 -0.74
C ARG A 89 15.81 -3.92 -1.06
N ARG A 90 16.34 -3.11 -1.98
CA ARG A 90 17.75 -3.12 -2.38
C ARG A 90 18.22 -4.46 -2.95
N VAL A 91 17.38 -5.12 -3.75
CA VAL A 91 17.75 -6.36 -4.42
C VAL A 91 18.71 -6.04 -5.57
N GLY A 92 19.93 -6.55 -5.49
CA GLY A 92 20.95 -6.34 -6.52
C GLY A 92 20.70 -7.19 -7.77
N GLY A 93 21.16 -6.72 -8.93
CA GLY A 93 20.94 -7.38 -10.22
C GLY A 93 21.28 -8.88 -10.24
N HIS A 94 22.40 -9.26 -9.63
CA HIS A 94 22.86 -10.67 -9.54
C HIS A 94 21.89 -11.58 -8.78
N GLN A 95 21.02 -11.04 -7.93
CA GLN A 95 20.04 -11.80 -7.14
C GLN A 95 18.67 -11.89 -7.81
N LEU A 96 18.39 -11.06 -8.83
CA LEU A 96 17.04 -10.89 -9.38
C LEU A 96 16.44 -12.18 -9.94
N GLY A 97 17.21 -12.95 -10.72
CA GLY A 97 16.72 -14.21 -11.28
C GLY A 97 16.32 -15.23 -10.21
N ARG A 98 17.08 -15.30 -9.11
CA ARG A 98 16.75 -16.15 -7.96
C ARG A 98 15.54 -15.63 -7.21
N ALA A 99 15.49 -14.32 -6.94
CA ALA A 99 14.36 -13.68 -6.26
C ALA A 99 13.05 -13.92 -7.04
N LEU A 100 13.07 -13.75 -8.37
CA LEU A 100 11.92 -13.98 -9.23
C LEU A 100 11.42 -15.42 -9.18
N ARG A 101 12.33 -16.41 -9.22
CA ARG A 101 11.96 -17.83 -9.16
C ARG A 101 11.25 -18.21 -7.86
N ILE A 102 11.63 -17.58 -6.75
CA ILE A 102 11.05 -17.80 -5.43
C ILE A 102 9.73 -17.03 -5.30
N ALA A 103 9.77 -15.71 -5.53
CA ALA A 103 8.67 -14.80 -5.26
C ALA A 103 7.54 -14.84 -6.31
N GLY A 104 7.85 -15.27 -7.54
CA GLY A 104 6.90 -15.36 -8.64
C GLY A 104 5.96 -16.57 -8.59
N ARG A 105 6.10 -17.42 -7.57
CA ARG A 105 5.27 -18.63 -7.39
C ARG A 105 4.52 -18.59 -6.05
N PRO A 106 3.22 -18.96 -6.03
CA PRO A 106 2.37 -19.19 -7.21
C PRO A 106 2.15 -17.89 -8.00
N SER A 107 1.70 -18.01 -9.25
CA SER A 107 1.45 -16.85 -10.15
C SER A 107 0.37 -15.92 -9.63
N ARG A 108 -0.54 -16.44 -8.80
CA ARG A 108 -1.64 -15.75 -8.17
C ARG A 108 -1.75 -16.18 -6.71
N ILE A 109 -2.00 -15.23 -5.81
CA ILE A 109 -2.36 -15.51 -4.41
C ILE A 109 -3.67 -14.76 -4.13
N ASP A 110 -4.70 -15.47 -3.72
CA ASP A 110 -5.96 -14.87 -3.26
C ASP A 110 -5.82 -14.46 -1.78
N GLY A 111 -6.40 -13.32 -1.44
CA GLY A 111 -6.33 -12.77 -0.10
C GLY A 111 -7.45 -11.77 0.19
N ARG A 112 -7.35 -11.14 1.36
CA ARG A 112 -8.28 -10.10 1.82
C ARG A 112 -7.53 -8.99 2.51
N PHE A 113 -7.93 -7.75 2.29
CA PHE A 113 -7.57 -6.64 3.16
C PHE A 113 -8.47 -6.70 4.39
N ALA A 114 -7.91 -7.15 5.51
CA ALA A 114 -8.69 -7.44 6.73
C ALA A 114 -8.98 -6.21 7.60
N GLY A 115 -8.18 -5.15 7.48
CA GLY A 115 -8.31 -3.97 8.34
C GLY A 115 -7.54 -2.79 7.79
N LEU A 116 -7.80 -1.64 8.40
CA LEU A 116 -7.14 -0.38 8.09
C LEU A 116 -6.43 0.14 9.34
N ARG A 117 -5.26 0.75 9.15
CA ARG A 117 -4.46 1.30 10.24
C ARG A 117 -3.83 2.62 9.83
N ARG A 118 -3.63 3.51 10.81
CA ARG A 118 -2.71 4.64 10.69
C ARG A 118 -1.38 4.28 11.33
N TRP A 119 -0.28 4.57 10.63
CA TRP A 119 1.08 4.38 11.12
C TRP A 119 1.71 5.76 11.35
N ASP A 120 2.28 5.96 12.54
CA ASP A 120 3.08 7.13 12.87
C ASP A 120 4.57 6.77 12.85
N GLY A 121 5.32 7.33 11.88
CA GLY A 121 6.75 7.07 11.73
C GLY A 121 7.63 7.68 12.82
N ASN A 122 7.17 8.76 13.49
CA ASN A 122 7.94 9.45 14.52
C ASN A 122 7.90 8.68 15.83
N THR A 123 6.70 8.25 16.23
CA THR A 123 6.50 7.47 17.46
C THR A 123 6.62 5.96 17.24
N ARG A 124 6.66 5.51 15.98
CA ARG A 124 6.61 4.09 15.57
C ARG A 124 5.35 3.38 16.11
N ALA A 125 4.26 4.14 16.23
CA ALA A 125 2.99 3.65 16.74
C ALA A 125 2.04 3.24 15.62
N GLU A 126 1.21 2.24 15.91
CA GLU A 126 0.17 1.73 15.04
C GLU A 126 -1.20 1.91 15.70
N TYR A 127 -2.15 2.47 14.96
CA TYR A 127 -3.53 2.69 15.40
C TYR A 127 -4.45 1.95 14.44
N LEU A 128 -5.11 0.89 14.93
CA LEU A 128 -6.10 0.14 14.16
C LEU A 128 -7.40 0.94 14.08
N LEU A 129 -8.00 1.04 12.89
CA LEU A 129 -9.14 1.91 12.59
C LEU A 129 -10.46 1.13 12.44
N GLY A 130 -10.52 -0.09 12.98
CA GLY A 130 -11.62 -1.04 12.85
C GLY A 130 -11.12 -2.46 12.90
#